data_AF-A0A5E6QCR3-F1
#
_entry.id   AF-A0A5E6QCR3-F1
#
_cell.length_a   1.000
_cell.length_b   1.000
_cell.length_c   1.000
_cell.angle_alpha   90.00
_cell.angle_beta   90.00
_cell.angle_gamma   90.00
#
_symmetry.space_group_name_H-M   'P 1'
#
loop_
_entity.id
_entity.type
_entity.pdbx_description
1 polymer ?
#
loop_
_entity_poly.entity_id
_entity_poly.type
_entity_poly.pdbx_seq_one_letter_code
_entity_poly.pdbx_strand_id
1 'polypeptide(L)'
;MLAKHGTLLCHYQYDPLDRLINCSPFAQASVQRFYLKDRLATEIQGAVQRSIMRHDDQLLGQQQCQSNAVETRLFVIDQQRSVLNLLDRVSSRPIAYTPYGYRPAENGLLNLLGFNGQRPDPITGHYLLGNGYRAFNPVLMRFNSPDSWSPFGEGGLNAYVYCVGDPVNKEDSTGHFPLRNIANAFTGFSEKYIMGPVAGFTRKPVTNAIKIKQDAYIFDDIYKHKPRLNILAHSGPPIDGNQPFIVLDGKAITPRQLHDFLESSLDFEKYSSIRMLCCCSADTENSFASAFSSLTNKPVKGFLGTVSAELTPTSRKSVAIGARDIEAKKIDIFKNRGIVGLFFKVYRPKKFDPIRQT
;
A
#
# COMPACT_ATOMS: atom_id res chain seq x y z
N MET A 1 -17.49 43.82 -13.51
CA MET A 1 -16.21 43.47 -12.83
C MET A 1 -15.39 42.59 -13.75
N LEU A 2 -14.11 42.91 -13.90
CA LEU A 2 -13.18 42.40 -14.89
C LEU A 2 -13.08 40.86 -14.91
N ALA A 3 -13.23 40.27 -16.10
CA ALA A 3 -12.74 38.94 -16.37
C ALA A 3 -11.22 38.93 -16.12
N LYS A 4 -10.79 38.32 -15.01
CA LYS A 4 -9.37 38.00 -14.79
C LYS A 4 -8.96 37.07 -15.92
N HIS A 5 -8.28 37.61 -16.93
CA HIS A 5 -7.55 36.80 -17.89
C HIS A 5 -6.46 36.08 -17.09
N GLY A 6 -6.70 34.81 -16.77
CA GLY A 6 -5.67 33.97 -16.17
C GLY A 6 -4.57 33.77 -17.19
N THR A 7 -3.33 34.15 -16.84
CA THR A 7 -2.16 33.83 -17.66
C THR A 7 -2.04 32.31 -17.75
N LEU A 8 -2.14 31.75 -18.96
CA LEU A 8 -1.96 30.32 -19.20
C LEU A 8 -0.49 29.95 -18.94
N LEU A 9 -0.24 29.02 -18.00
CA LEU A 9 1.12 28.60 -17.62
C LEU A 9 1.55 27.24 -18.20
N CYS A 10 0.66 26.24 -18.23
CA CYS A 10 0.87 24.98 -18.98
C CYS A 10 -0.50 24.44 -19.45
N HIS A 11 -0.51 23.76 -20.60
CA HIS A 11 -1.61 22.90 -21.04
C HIS A 11 -1.25 21.42 -20.80
N TYR A 12 -2.14 20.65 -20.18
CA TYR A 12 -1.96 19.23 -19.89
C TYR A 12 -2.86 18.37 -20.80
N GLN A 13 -2.34 17.26 -21.32
CA GLN A 13 -3.12 16.30 -22.12
C GLN A 13 -2.97 14.89 -21.56
N TYR A 14 -4.08 14.18 -21.51
CA TYR A 14 -4.17 12.83 -20.95
C TYR A 14 -4.59 11.83 -22.03
N ASP A 15 -4.17 10.58 -21.87
CA ASP A 15 -4.69 9.47 -22.69
C ASP A 15 -5.98 8.88 -22.09
N PRO A 16 -6.67 7.95 -22.78
CA PRO A 16 -7.90 7.32 -22.26
C PRO A 16 -7.72 6.45 -21.01
N LEU A 17 -6.50 6.28 -20.49
CA LEU A 17 -6.20 5.60 -19.22
C LEU A 17 -5.87 6.60 -18.11
N ASP A 18 -6.24 7.87 -18.31
CA ASP A 18 -6.00 9.00 -17.41
C ASP A 18 -4.52 9.27 -17.10
N ARG A 19 -3.62 8.90 -18.02
CA ARG A 19 -2.17 9.15 -17.86
C ARG A 19 -1.78 10.46 -18.51
N LEU A 20 -1.01 11.30 -17.80
CA LEU A 20 -0.48 12.56 -18.35
C LEU A 20 0.54 12.30 -19.48
N ILE A 21 0.15 12.46 -20.73
CA ILE A 21 1.02 12.20 -21.90
C ILE A 21 1.72 13.45 -22.43
N ASN A 22 1.24 14.65 -22.09
CA ASN A 22 1.85 15.90 -22.54
C ASN A 22 1.65 17.05 -21.52
N CYS A 23 2.70 17.78 -21.17
CA CYS A 23 2.59 19.15 -20.63
C CYS A 23 3.27 20.12 -21.58
N SER A 24 2.56 21.18 -21.95
CA SER A 24 3.04 22.27 -22.78
C SER A 24 3.12 23.55 -21.97
N PRO A 25 4.23 23.82 -21.27
CA PRO A 25 4.45 25.09 -20.58
C PRO A 25 4.47 26.27 -21.55
N PHE A 26 4.04 27.43 -21.07
CA PHE A 26 4.13 28.67 -21.83
C PHE A 26 5.59 29.01 -22.13
N ALA A 27 5.89 29.29 -23.40
CA ALA A 27 7.22 29.65 -23.90
C ALA A 27 8.32 28.59 -23.72
N GLN A 28 7.99 27.31 -23.46
CA GLN A 28 8.96 26.21 -23.45
C GLN A 28 8.50 25.07 -24.37
N ALA A 29 9.44 24.21 -24.76
CA ALA A 29 9.09 23.01 -25.50
C ALA A 29 8.18 22.08 -24.68
N SER A 30 7.16 21.52 -25.34
CA SER A 30 6.27 20.53 -24.74
C SER A 30 7.04 19.30 -24.29
N VAL A 31 6.63 18.74 -23.15
CA VAL A 31 7.15 17.50 -22.59
C VAL A 31 6.17 16.38 -22.91
N GLN A 32 6.57 15.48 -23.80
CA GLN A 32 5.84 14.25 -24.07
C GLN A 32 6.30 13.14 -23.11
N ARG A 33 5.36 12.33 -22.65
CA ARG A 33 5.59 11.25 -21.67
C ARG A 33 5.14 9.91 -22.23
N PHE A 34 5.99 8.91 -22.08
CA PHE A 34 5.76 7.55 -22.51
C PHE A 34 5.88 6.60 -21.33
N TYR A 35 4.97 5.64 -21.26
CA TYR A 35 4.77 4.80 -20.08
C TYR A 35 4.98 3.33 -20.43
N LEU A 36 5.68 2.62 -19.54
CA LEU A 36 5.67 1.16 -19.51
C LEU A 36 4.72 0.74 -18.41
N LYS A 37 3.59 0.11 -18.79
CA LYS A 37 2.43 -0.09 -17.91
C LYS A 37 1.96 1.26 -17.31
N ASP A 38 1.98 1.40 -16.00
CA ASP A 38 1.55 2.54 -15.20
C ASP A 38 2.72 3.45 -14.78
N ARG A 39 3.92 3.25 -15.32
CA ARG A 39 5.11 3.95 -14.85
C ARG A 39 5.82 4.71 -15.98
N LEU A 40 6.21 5.96 -15.72
CA LEU A 40 6.93 6.81 -16.67
C LEU A 40 8.26 6.17 -17.10
N ALA A 41 8.42 5.90 -18.39
CA ALA A 41 9.59 5.25 -18.96
C ALA A 41 10.48 6.23 -19.72
N THR A 42 9.88 7.12 -20.51
CA THR A 42 10.62 8.09 -21.32
C THR A 42 9.91 9.43 -21.34
N GLU A 43 10.69 10.50 -21.30
CA GLU A 43 10.24 11.86 -21.59
C GLU A 43 11.00 12.44 -22.77
N ILE A 44 10.29 13.17 -23.64
CA ILE A 44 10.89 13.91 -24.74
C ILE A 44 10.50 15.37 -24.60
N GLN A 45 11.49 16.27 -24.61
CA GLN A 45 11.30 17.71 -24.53
C GLN A 45 12.21 18.41 -25.55
N GLY A 46 11.63 18.85 -26.67
CA GLY A 46 12.40 19.35 -27.80
C GLY A 46 13.38 18.28 -28.30
N ALA A 47 14.68 18.62 -28.34
CA ALA A 47 15.74 17.69 -28.76
C ALA A 47 16.28 16.79 -27.63
N VAL A 48 15.78 16.94 -26.39
CA VAL A 48 16.27 16.18 -25.24
C VAL A 48 15.33 15.01 -24.97
N GLN A 49 15.89 13.80 -24.98
CA GLN A 49 15.22 12.58 -24.54
C GLN A 49 15.77 12.16 -23.17
N ARG A 50 14.89 11.77 -22.26
CA ARG A 50 15.23 11.23 -20.94
C ARG A 50 14.59 9.86 -20.78
N SER A 51 15.40 8.82 -20.63
CA SER A 51 14.95 7.45 -20.41
C SER A 51 15.25 7.02 -18.98
N ILE A 52 14.26 6.44 -18.31
CA ILE A 52 14.36 5.99 -16.91
C ILE A 52 14.69 4.50 -16.89
N MET A 53 15.80 4.15 -16.24
CA MET A 53 16.28 2.79 -16.10
C MET A 53 15.86 2.20 -14.76
N ARG A 54 15.33 0.98 -14.78
CA ARG A 54 14.81 0.29 -13.61
C ARG A 54 14.95 -1.22 -13.75
N HIS A 55 14.91 -1.92 -12.62
CA HIS A 55 14.70 -3.37 -12.55
C HIS A 55 13.55 -3.62 -11.56
N ASP A 56 12.42 -4.13 -12.06
CA ASP A 56 11.16 -4.17 -11.32
C ASP A 56 10.80 -2.80 -10.71
N ASP A 57 10.58 -2.75 -9.39
CA ASP A 57 10.30 -1.50 -8.66
C ASP A 57 11.58 -0.72 -8.28
N GLN A 58 12.77 -1.29 -8.47
CA GLN A 58 14.03 -0.62 -8.16
C GLN A 58 14.38 0.39 -9.24
N LEU A 59 14.33 1.67 -8.87
CA LEU A 59 14.73 2.78 -9.74
C LEU A 59 16.27 2.92 -9.74
N LEU A 60 16.90 2.71 -10.90
CA LEU A 60 18.36 2.58 -11.00
C LEU A 60 19.04 3.86 -11.50
N GLY A 61 18.43 4.57 -12.46
CA GLY A 61 19.07 5.73 -13.06
C GLY A 61 18.23 6.37 -14.15
N GLN A 62 18.81 7.40 -14.76
CA GLN A 62 18.28 8.09 -15.94
C GLN A 62 19.39 8.29 -16.95
N GLN A 63 19.06 8.04 -18.21
CA GLN A 63 19.89 8.41 -19.35
C GLN A 63 19.28 9.62 -20.04
N GLN A 64 20.07 10.65 -20.28
CA GLN A 64 19.69 11.82 -21.06
C GLN A 64 20.46 11.80 -22.38
N CYS A 65 19.72 11.84 -23.49
CA CYS A 65 20.28 11.95 -24.82
C CYS A 65 19.89 13.32 -25.41
N GLN A 66 20.87 14.04 -25.94
CA GLN A 66 20.63 15.25 -26.72
C GLN A 66 21.59 15.25 -27.92
N SER A 67 21.01 15.20 -29.12
CA SER A 67 21.78 15.00 -30.37
C SER A 67 22.64 13.72 -30.27
N ASN A 68 23.97 13.84 -30.16
CA ASN A 68 24.90 12.70 -30.03
C ASN A 68 25.49 12.55 -28.62
N ALA A 69 25.19 13.48 -27.70
CA ALA A 69 25.70 13.43 -26.34
C ALA A 69 24.76 12.58 -25.46
N VAL A 70 25.35 11.62 -24.75
CA VAL A 70 24.63 10.74 -23.83
C VAL A 70 25.20 10.89 -22.44
N GLU A 71 24.37 11.32 -21.50
CA GLU A 71 24.69 11.42 -20.09
C GLU A 71 23.90 10.39 -19.30
N THR A 72 24.58 9.63 -18.45
CA THR A 72 23.94 8.67 -17.54
C THR A 72 24.13 9.14 -16.11
N ARG A 73 23.03 9.14 -15.36
CA ARG A 73 23.00 9.45 -13.93
C ARG A 73 22.40 8.27 -13.19
N LEU A 74 23.06 7.81 -12.14
CA LEU A 74 22.56 6.74 -11.28
C LEU A 74 21.82 7.34 -10.08
N PHE A 75 20.83 6.62 -9.60
CA PHE A 75 20.02 7.01 -8.46
C PHE A 75 20.36 6.16 -7.24
N VAL A 76 20.49 6.81 -6.10
CA VAL A 76 20.40 6.17 -4.79
C VAL A 76 19.01 6.48 -4.25
N ILE A 77 18.26 5.44 -3.90
CA ILE A 77 16.86 5.54 -3.49
C ILE A 77 16.63 5.03 -2.09
N ASP A 78 15.57 5.51 -1.43
CA ASP A 78 15.02 4.87 -0.24
C ASP A 78 14.06 3.72 -0.56
N GLN A 79 13.48 3.12 0.48
CA GLN A 79 12.53 2.01 0.35
C GLN A 79 11.22 2.40 -0.36
N GLN A 80 10.84 3.69 -0.32
CA GLN A 80 9.67 4.21 -1.03
C GLN A 80 10.02 4.70 -2.45
N ARG A 81 11.28 4.49 -2.89
CA ARG A 81 11.81 4.89 -4.20
C ARG A 81 12.07 6.39 -4.34
N SER A 82 12.09 7.15 -3.25
CA SER A 82 12.52 8.55 -3.27
C SER A 82 14.01 8.63 -3.63
N VAL A 83 14.36 9.43 -4.63
CA VAL A 83 15.76 9.62 -5.04
C VAL A 83 16.47 10.52 -4.04
N LEU A 84 17.34 9.93 -3.22
CA LEU A 84 18.12 10.59 -2.15
C LEU A 84 19.47 11.12 -2.64
N ASN A 85 20.04 10.52 -3.69
CA ASN A 85 21.29 10.98 -4.27
C ASN A 85 21.34 10.70 -5.76
N LEU A 86 21.92 11.64 -6.50
CA LEU A 86 22.21 11.54 -7.91
C LEU A 86 23.72 11.40 -8.09
N LEU A 87 24.14 10.33 -8.73
CA LEU A 87 25.56 10.07 -9.05
C LEU A 87 25.76 10.28 -10.55
N ASP A 88 26.61 11.24 -10.91
CA ASP A 88 27.15 11.34 -12.27
C ASP A 88 28.62 10.89 -12.27
N ARG A 89 29.32 10.99 -13.41
CA ARG A 89 30.70 10.51 -13.55
C ARG A 89 31.70 11.22 -12.62
N VAL A 90 31.37 12.41 -12.13
CA VAL A 90 32.33 13.32 -11.48
C VAL A 90 31.84 13.77 -10.10
N SER A 91 30.53 13.81 -9.88
CA SER A 91 29.91 14.42 -8.71
C SER A 91 28.78 13.58 -8.13
N SER A 92 28.61 13.73 -6.82
CA SER A 92 27.46 13.24 -6.07
C SER A 92 26.61 14.43 -5.64
N ARG A 93 25.30 14.34 -5.85
CA ARG A 93 24.36 15.41 -5.50
C ARG A 93 23.29 14.86 -4.57
N PRO A 94 23.44 15.03 -3.25
CA PRO A 94 22.43 14.61 -2.29
C PRO A 94 21.15 15.44 -2.46
N ILE A 95 20.01 14.81 -2.22
CA ILE A 95 18.68 15.42 -2.29
C ILE A 95 17.96 15.11 -0.99
N ALA A 96 17.46 16.17 -0.34
CA ALA A 96 16.64 16.06 0.85
C ALA A 96 15.18 16.39 0.52
N TYR A 97 14.26 15.69 1.19
CA TYR A 97 12.83 15.98 1.16
C TYR A 97 12.34 16.17 2.58
N THR A 98 11.31 16.99 2.74
CA THR A 98 10.46 16.90 3.93
C THR A 98 9.71 15.56 3.95
N PRO A 99 9.13 15.13 5.09
CA PRO A 99 8.32 13.92 5.15
C PRO A 99 7.22 13.82 4.08
N TYR A 100 6.67 14.95 3.66
CA TYR A 100 5.63 15.04 2.62
C TYR A 100 6.19 15.28 1.22
N GLY A 101 7.48 15.03 0.98
CA GLY A 101 8.07 15.10 -0.34
C GLY A 101 8.42 16.50 -0.85
N TYR A 102 8.25 17.54 -0.04
CA TYR A 102 8.65 18.90 -0.46
C TYR A 102 10.17 18.98 -0.59
N ARG A 103 10.62 19.57 -1.71
CA ARG A 103 11.99 20.03 -1.94
C ARG A 103 11.97 21.33 -2.77
N PRO A 104 12.96 22.22 -2.63
CA PRO A 104 13.10 23.40 -3.49
C PRO A 104 13.31 23.05 -4.97
N ALA A 105 12.83 23.92 -5.85
CA ALA A 105 12.94 23.80 -7.31
C ALA A 105 14.33 24.20 -7.86
N GLU A 106 15.40 23.73 -7.23
CA GLU A 106 16.77 24.15 -7.56
C GLU A 106 17.42 23.25 -8.64
N ASN A 107 18.34 23.83 -9.42
CA ASN A 107 19.31 23.14 -10.27
C ASN A 107 18.75 22.07 -11.23
N GLY A 108 17.53 22.26 -11.75
CA GLY A 108 16.91 21.35 -12.70
C GLY A 108 16.49 20.01 -12.10
N LEU A 109 16.46 19.86 -10.77
CA LEU A 109 16.05 18.64 -10.07
C LEU A 109 14.57 18.29 -10.31
N LEU A 110 13.74 19.27 -10.67
CA LEU A 110 12.36 19.02 -11.13
C LEU A 110 12.31 18.21 -12.44
N ASN A 111 13.43 18.08 -13.16
CA ASN A 111 13.54 17.26 -14.36
C ASN A 111 13.93 15.79 -14.09
N LEU A 112 13.87 15.36 -12.83
CA LEU A 112 14.18 14.00 -12.38
C LEU A 112 12.98 13.41 -11.65
N LEU A 113 12.90 12.08 -11.61
CA LEU A 113 12.09 11.41 -10.60
C LEU A 113 12.61 11.82 -9.21
N GLY A 114 11.69 12.12 -8.29
CA GLY A 114 12.00 12.63 -6.96
C GLY A 114 11.39 11.76 -5.88
N PHE A 115 10.59 12.38 -5.01
CA PHE A 115 9.82 11.72 -3.96
C PHE A 115 8.98 10.56 -4.51
N ASN A 116 9.06 9.41 -3.85
CA ASN A 116 8.41 8.14 -4.19
C ASN A 116 8.57 7.69 -5.65
N GLY A 117 9.69 8.06 -6.28
CA GLY A 117 9.96 7.80 -7.69
C GLY A 117 8.95 8.50 -8.63
N GLN A 118 8.30 9.56 -8.16
CA GLN A 118 7.33 10.34 -8.91
C GLN A 118 7.99 11.57 -9.54
N ARG A 119 7.47 11.97 -10.70
CA ARG A 119 7.92 13.18 -11.40
C ARG A 119 7.13 14.39 -10.86
N PRO A 120 7.77 15.37 -10.20
CA PRO A 120 7.08 16.62 -9.88
C PRO A 120 6.68 17.36 -11.16
N ASP A 121 5.51 17.99 -11.12
CA ASP A 121 5.06 18.91 -12.14
C ASP A 121 6.00 20.14 -12.16
N PRO A 122 6.56 20.52 -13.33
CA PRO A 122 7.58 21.55 -13.43
C PRO A 122 7.08 22.96 -13.12
N ILE A 123 5.75 23.19 -13.14
CA ILE A 123 5.16 24.52 -12.90
C ILE A 123 4.76 24.68 -11.44
N THR A 124 4.13 23.67 -10.86
CA THR A 124 3.54 23.73 -9.53
C THR A 124 4.37 23.05 -8.45
N GLY A 125 5.32 22.18 -8.82
CA GLY A 125 6.06 21.34 -7.89
C GLY A 125 5.20 20.23 -7.24
N HIS A 126 3.94 20.08 -7.66
CA HIS A 126 3.04 19.04 -7.17
C HIS A 126 3.41 17.67 -7.75
N TYR A 127 2.95 16.59 -7.12
CA TYR A 127 3.05 15.24 -7.64
C TYR A 127 1.69 14.80 -8.18
N LEU A 128 1.62 14.39 -9.44
CA LEU A 128 0.37 13.93 -10.08
C LEU A 128 0.22 12.42 -9.87
N LEU A 129 -0.29 12.04 -8.70
CA LEU A 129 -0.42 10.64 -8.26
C LEU A 129 -1.64 9.97 -8.92
N GLY A 130 -1.66 8.64 -8.94
CA GLY A 130 -2.68 7.89 -9.69
C GLY A 130 -2.63 8.18 -11.18
N ASN A 131 -1.43 8.34 -11.73
CA ASN A 131 -1.16 8.73 -13.12
C ASN A 131 -1.72 10.08 -13.58
N GLY A 132 -2.23 10.92 -12.67
CA GLY A 132 -2.94 12.14 -13.04
C GLY A 132 -4.25 12.32 -12.28
N TYR A 133 -4.74 11.27 -11.64
CA TYR A 133 -5.99 11.29 -10.88
C TYR A 133 -6.07 12.45 -9.89
N ARG A 134 -5.03 12.66 -9.06
CA ARG A 134 -4.98 13.76 -8.10
C ARG A 134 -3.62 14.41 -7.99
N ALA A 135 -3.63 15.74 -7.93
CA ALA A 135 -2.44 16.53 -7.61
C ALA A 135 -2.21 16.56 -6.09
N PHE A 136 -1.16 15.89 -5.65
CA PHE A 136 -0.64 15.98 -4.29
C PHE A 136 0.25 17.21 -4.16
N ASN A 137 -0.09 18.09 -3.21
CA ASN A 137 0.66 19.29 -2.90
C ASN A 137 1.58 19.01 -1.69
N PRO A 138 2.90 18.92 -1.89
CA PRO A 138 3.83 18.60 -0.81
C PRO A 138 4.00 19.75 0.20
N VAL A 139 3.64 20.99 -0.18
CA VAL A 139 3.66 22.17 0.71
C VAL A 139 2.44 22.17 1.62
N LEU A 140 1.26 21.88 1.07
CA LEU A 140 0.02 21.78 1.84
C LEU A 140 -0.17 20.40 2.51
N MET A 141 0.70 19.44 2.19
CA MET A 141 0.71 18.09 2.77
C MET A 141 -0.59 17.31 2.51
N ARG A 142 -1.26 17.59 1.38
CA ARG A 142 -2.59 17.04 1.03
C ARG A 142 -2.83 17.03 -0.47
N PHE A 143 -3.88 16.34 -0.90
CA PHE A 143 -4.39 16.46 -2.26
C PHE A 143 -5.13 17.79 -2.48
N ASN A 144 -5.12 18.27 -3.71
CA ASN A 144 -5.84 19.49 -4.13
C ASN A 144 -7.30 19.21 -4.49
N SER A 145 -7.67 17.95 -4.76
CA SER A 145 -9.03 17.51 -5.05
C SER A 145 -9.49 16.44 -4.06
N PRO A 146 -10.81 16.39 -3.76
CA PRO A 146 -11.36 15.33 -2.92
C PRO A 146 -11.26 13.98 -3.64
N ASP A 147 -11.05 12.91 -2.88
CA ASP A 147 -11.15 11.55 -3.39
C ASP A 147 -12.62 11.16 -3.68
N SER A 148 -12.89 10.61 -4.86
CA SER A 148 -14.17 9.98 -5.20
C SER A 148 -14.48 8.75 -4.36
N TRP A 149 -13.47 8.09 -3.77
CA TRP A 149 -13.66 6.99 -2.83
C TRP A 149 -13.86 7.47 -1.39
N SER A 150 -13.79 8.77 -1.13
CA SER A 150 -14.16 9.36 0.15
C SER A 150 -15.57 9.96 0.10
N PRO A 151 -16.25 10.11 1.24
CA PRO A 151 -15.83 9.67 2.56
C PRO A 151 -16.18 8.20 2.87
N PHE A 152 -16.93 7.53 1.98
CA PHE A 152 -17.62 6.26 2.30
C PHE A 152 -17.03 5.00 1.67
N GLY A 153 -16.03 5.14 0.80
CA GLY A 153 -15.24 4.04 0.24
C GLY A 153 -13.89 3.88 0.94
N GLU A 154 -12.91 3.32 0.24
CA GLU A 154 -11.59 2.99 0.80
C GLU A 154 -10.73 4.22 1.11
N GLY A 155 -10.99 5.38 0.48
CA GLY A 155 -10.26 6.63 0.74
C GLY A 155 -10.47 7.23 2.14
N GLY A 156 -11.45 6.71 2.91
CA GLY A 156 -11.71 7.15 4.28
C GLY A 156 -12.34 8.53 4.38
N LEU A 157 -12.56 9.02 5.61
CA LEU A 157 -13.37 10.22 5.88
C LEU A 157 -12.78 11.52 5.31
N ASN A 158 -11.47 11.69 5.38
CA ASN A 158 -10.82 12.91 4.91
C ASN A 158 -10.45 12.76 3.44
N ALA A 159 -11.30 13.29 2.55
CA ALA A 159 -11.13 13.20 1.11
C ALA A 159 -9.83 13.82 0.56
N TYR A 160 -9.08 14.59 1.36
CA TYR A 160 -7.85 15.25 0.93
C TYR A 160 -6.58 14.67 1.55
N VAL A 161 -6.69 13.71 2.48
CA VAL A 161 -5.53 13.25 3.24
C VAL A 161 -4.57 12.46 2.36
N TYR A 162 -3.28 12.74 2.46
CA TYR A 162 -2.22 11.92 1.90
C TYR A 162 -1.70 10.95 2.96
N CYS A 163 -1.56 9.66 2.61
CA CYS A 163 -1.02 8.63 3.48
C CYS A 163 -1.66 8.53 4.89
N VAL A 164 -2.91 8.97 5.04
CA VAL A 164 -3.59 9.07 6.35
C VAL A 164 -2.76 9.87 7.38
N GLY A 165 -1.95 10.82 6.91
CA GLY A 165 -1.07 11.64 7.74
C GLY A 165 0.30 11.02 8.08
N ASP A 166 0.66 9.89 7.46
CA ASP A 166 1.92 9.16 7.74
C ASP A 166 2.72 8.83 6.46
N PRO A 167 3.26 9.83 5.76
CA PRO A 167 4.00 9.64 4.51
C PRO A 167 5.41 9.02 4.69
N VAL A 168 5.92 8.95 5.93
CA VAL A 168 7.22 8.32 6.21
C VAL A 168 7.13 6.79 6.17
N ASN A 169 5.96 6.25 6.52
CA ASN A 169 5.73 4.81 6.59
C ASN A 169 4.80 4.28 5.48
N LYS A 170 4.16 5.17 4.72
CA LYS A 170 3.17 4.80 3.71
C LYS A 170 3.36 5.59 2.42
N GLU A 171 2.99 4.96 1.32
CA GLU A 171 2.95 5.57 -0.01
C GLU A 171 1.55 5.38 -0.60
N ASP A 172 0.96 6.45 -1.14
CA ASP A 172 -0.27 6.38 -1.93
C ASP A 172 0.05 6.63 -3.41
N SER A 173 0.38 5.56 -4.14
CA SER A 173 0.74 5.63 -5.57
C SER A 173 -0.47 5.81 -6.48
N THR A 174 -1.64 5.32 -6.06
CA THR A 174 -2.91 5.43 -6.80
C THR A 174 -3.57 6.78 -6.59
N GLY A 175 -3.15 7.53 -5.57
CA GLY A 175 -3.82 8.72 -5.14
C GLY A 175 -5.23 8.42 -4.66
N HIS A 176 -5.50 7.28 -4.00
CA HIS A 176 -6.80 6.94 -3.39
C HIS A 176 -6.61 6.52 -1.95
N PHE A 177 -5.71 5.57 -1.73
CA PHE A 177 -5.43 5.01 -0.42
C PHE A 177 -3.99 4.48 -0.38
N PRO A 178 -3.25 4.69 0.73
CA PRO A 178 -1.89 4.22 0.82
C PRO A 178 -1.73 2.71 0.80
N LEU A 179 -0.74 2.23 0.05
CA LEU A 179 -0.12 0.93 0.28
C LEU A 179 0.89 1.07 1.44
N ARG A 180 0.89 0.12 2.38
CA ARG A 180 1.88 0.11 3.48
C ARG A 180 3.24 -0.29 2.96
N ASN A 181 4.27 0.52 3.19
CA ASN A 181 5.65 0.14 2.96
C ASN A 181 6.09 -0.83 4.06
N ILE A 182 6.17 -2.12 3.71
CA ILE A 182 6.25 -3.24 4.67
C ILE A 182 7.61 -3.30 5.38
N ALA A 183 8.64 -2.60 4.87
CA ALA A 183 9.96 -2.56 5.48
C ALA A 183 10.07 -1.59 6.69
N ASN A 184 9.15 -0.63 6.85
CA ASN A 184 9.11 0.34 7.96
C ASN A 184 8.01 0.04 9.01
N ALA A 185 7.58 -1.22 9.15
CA ALA A 185 6.68 -1.66 10.24
C ALA A 185 7.26 -1.48 11.68
N PHE A 186 8.37 -0.75 11.83
CA PHE A 186 9.14 -0.57 13.06
C PHE A 186 8.88 0.73 13.83
N THR A 187 7.96 1.60 13.40
CA THR A 187 7.49 2.67 14.29
C THR A 187 5.97 2.60 14.44
N GLY A 188 5.54 2.04 15.56
CA GLY A 188 4.13 2.00 15.92
C GLY A 188 3.62 3.40 16.26
N PHE A 189 3.07 4.14 15.30
CA PHE A 189 2.19 5.28 15.55
C PHE A 189 1.39 5.62 14.28
N SER A 190 0.05 5.52 14.35
CA SER A 190 -0.91 6.51 13.78
C SER A 190 -2.23 5.97 13.17
N GLU A 191 -2.37 4.70 12.79
CA GLU A 191 -3.69 4.20 12.30
C GLU A 191 -4.56 3.61 13.42
N LYS A 192 -3.88 3.20 14.50
CA LYS A 192 -4.39 2.46 15.66
C LYS A 192 -5.36 3.26 16.54
N TYR A 193 -5.22 4.59 16.58
CA TYR A 193 -5.96 5.47 17.50
C TYR A 193 -7.15 6.19 16.87
N ILE A 194 -7.25 6.27 15.54
CA ILE A 194 -8.36 6.97 14.87
C ILE A 194 -9.59 6.05 14.71
N MET A 195 -9.39 4.76 14.40
CA MET A 195 -10.52 3.83 14.19
C MET A 195 -11.09 3.22 15.46
N GLY A 196 -10.29 3.07 16.52
CA GLY A 196 -10.67 2.31 17.73
C GLY A 196 -11.89 2.87 18.48
N PRO A 197 -11.97 4.18 18.76
CA PRO A 197 -13.12 4.76 19.48
C PRO A 197 -14.38 4.90 18.61
N VAL A 198 -14.24 5.00 17.29
CA VAL A 198 -15.34 5.36 16.37
C VAL A 198 -16.05 4.15 15.77
N ALA A 199 -15.33 3.03 15.54
CA ALA A 199 -15.88 1.86 14.83
C ALA A 199 -16.57 0.83 15.75
N GLY A 200 -16.23 0.80 17.04
CA GLY A 200 -16.62 -0.28 17.96
C GLY A 200 -15.87 -1.58 17.69
N PHE A 201 -15.63 -2.38 18.73
CA PHE A 201 -14.92 -3.66 18.62
C PHE A 201 -15.62 -4.77 19.39
N THR A 202 -15.38 -6.01 18.98
CA THR A 202 -15.70 -7.18 19.78
C THR A 202 -14.41 -7.78 20.33
N ARG A 203 -14.30 -7.76 21.65
CA ARG A 203 -13.23 -8.44 22.38
C ARG A 203 -13.59 -9.91 22.58
N LYS A 204 -12.67 -10.82 22.27
CA LYS A 204 -12.82 -12.27 22.47
C LYS A 204 -11.61 -12.84 23.21
N PRO A 205 -11.79 -13.84 24.09
CA PRO A 205 -10.67 -14.54 24.70
C PRO A 205 -9.91 -15.34 23.64
N VAL A 206 -8.59 -15.47 23.83
CA VAL A 206 -7.72 -16.32 23.00
C VAL A 206 -6.78 -17.11 23.90
N THR A 207 -6.28 -18.24 23.38
CA THR A 207 -5.29 -19.09 24.04
C THR A 207 -4.21 -19.49 23.05
N ASN A 208 -3.06 -19.96 23.56
CA ASN A 208 -1.95 -20.48 22.73
C ASN A 208 -1.53 -19.52 21.59
N ALA A 209 -1.45 -18.22 21.89
CA ALA A 209 -0.95 -17.27 20.92
C ALA A 209 0.54 -17.52 20.63
N ILE A 210 0.88 -17.78 19.38
CA ILE A 210 2.25 -18.05 18.94
C ILE A 210 2.59 -17.06 17.83
N LYS A 211 3.73 -16.37 17.98
CA LYS A 211 4.25 -15.50 16.94
C LYS A 211 4.94 -16.35 15.89
N ILE A 212 4.28 -16.62 14.77
CA ILE A 212 4.83 -17.49 13.72
C ILE A 212 5.85 -16.76 12.84
N LYS A 213 5.67 -15.45 12.68
CA LYS A 213 6.46 -14.56 11.83
C LYS A 213 6.42 -13.14 12.37
N GLN A 214 7.22 -12.24 11.81
CA GLN A 214 7.32 -10.87 12.33
C GLN A 214 5.94 -10.19 12.42
N ASP A 215 5.09 -10.39 11.41
CA ASP A 215 3.77 -9.76 11.28
C ASP A 215 2.60 -10.75 11.35
N ALA A 216 2.83 -11.96 11.88
CA ALA A 216 1.78 -12.96 11.94
C ALA A 216 1.76 -13.76 13.23
N TYR A 217 0.55 -14.01 13.70
CA TYR A 217 0.23 -14.80 14.88
C TYR A 217 -0.77 -15.89 14.53
N ILE A 218 -0.61 -17.02 15.18
CA ILE A 218 -1.68 -18.02 15.30
C ILE A 218 -2.15 -18.06 16.75
N PHE A 219 -3.42 -18.40 16.96
CA PHE A 219 -3.97 -18.61 18.30
C PHE A 219 -5.27 -19.40 18.24
N ASP A 220 -5.65 -19.95 19.39
CA ASP A 220 -6.84 -20.75 19.55
C ASP A 220 -7.98 -19.90 20.13
N ASP A 221 -9.20 -20.19 19.70
CA ASP A 221 -10.40 -19.83 20.45
C ASP A 221 -11.45 -20.95 20.38
N ILE A 222 -12.52 -20.79 21.17
CA ILE A 222 -13.68 -21.70 21.12
C ILE A 222 -14.79 -21.04 20.31
N TYR A 223 -15.25 -21.72 19.27
CA TYR A 223 -16.35 -21.29 18.42
C TYR A 223 -17.40 -22.38 18.34
N LYS A 224 -18.63 -22.08 18.76
CA LYS A 224 -19.73 -23.06 18.87
C LYS A 224 -19.30 -24.35 19.62
N HIS A 225 -18.68 -24.16 20.78
CA HIS A 225 -18.18 -25.23 21.65
C HIS A 225 -17.09 -26.13 21.06
N LYS A 226 -16.49 -25.75 19.93
CA LYS A 226 -15.41 -26.50 19.29
C LYS A 226 -14.15 -25.65 19.13
N PRO A 227 -12.94 -26.26 19.15
CA PRO A 227 -11.70 -25.53 18.91
C PRO A 227 -11.67 -24.94 17.50
N ARG A 228 -11.14 -23.72 17.39
CA ARG A 228 -10.88 -23.03 16.12
C ARG A 228 -9.49 -22.42 16.12
N LEU A 229 -8.77 -22.66 15.03
CA LEU A 229 -7.51 -22.01 14.74
C LEU A 229 -7.78 -20.62 14.17
N ASN A 230 -7.06 -19.62 14.67
CA ASN A 230 -7.10 -18.27 14.16
C ASN A 230 -5.74 -17.90 13.60
N ILE A 231 -5.73 -17.34 12.40
CA ILE A 231 -4.54 -16.85 11.73
C ILE A 231 -4.70 -15.34 11.60
N LEU A 232 -3.86 -14.58 12.30
CA LEU A 232 -3.78 -13.13 12.20
C LEU A 232 -2.54 -12.79 11.38
N ALA A 233 -2.75 -12.20 10.21
CA ALA A 233 -1.69 -11.82 9.28
C ALA A 233 -2.15 -10.64 8.43
N HIS A 234 -1.20 -10.01 7.74
CA HIS A 234 -1.51 -8.99 6.74
C HIS A 234 -1.71 -9.62 5.37
N SER A 235 -2.53 -8.96 4.56
CA SER A 235 -2.78 -9.28 3.15
C SER A 235 -3.28 -8.02 2.45
N GLY A 236 -3.11 -7.97 1.15
CA GLY A 236 -3.61 -6.89 0.30
C GLY A 236 -4.58 -7.42 -0.75
N PRO A 237 -5.22 -6.51 -1.51
CA PRO A 237 -5.97 -6.92 -2.70
C PRO A 237 -5.05 -7.65 -3.68
N PRO A 238 -5.58 -8.57 -4.53
CA PRO A 238 -4.77 -9.26 -5.53
C PRO A 238 -4.02 -8.27 -6.42
N ILE A 239 -2.70 -8.39 -6.50
CA ILE A 239 -1.88 -7.63 -7.45
C ILE A 239 -1.93 -8.41 -8.77
N ASP A 240 -2.22 -7.73 -9.89
CA ASP A 240 -2.27 -8.33 -11.23
C ASP A 240 -3.28 -9.49 -11.41
N GLY A 241 -4.40 -9.43 -10.70
CA GLY A 241 -5.63 -10.13 -11.09
C GLY A 241 -5.66 -11.66 -10.96
N ASN A 242 -4.65 -12.34 -10.39
CA ASN A 242 -4.73 -13.81 -10.42
C ASN A 242 -4.16 -14.64 -9.26
N GLN A 243 -3.56 -14.10 -8.20
CA GLN A 243 -3.21 -14.96 -7.05
C GLN A 243 -3.52 -14.35 -5.67
N PRO A 244 -4.25 -15.09 -4.81
CA PRO A 244 -4.44 -14.69 -3.42
C PRO A 244 -3.13 -14.86 -2.65
N PHE A 245 -2.76 -13.85 -1.88
CA PHE A 245 -1.56 -13.89 -1.04
C PHE A 245 -1.83 -13.38 0.38
N ILE A 246 -1.03 -13.86 1.32
CA ILE A 246 -0.82 -13.18 2.60
C ILE A 246 0.65 -12.79 2.71
N VAL A 247 0.97 -11.85 3.57
CA VAL A 247 2.34 -11.37 3.77
C VAL A 247 2.91 -11.97 5.05
N LEU A 248 4.03 -12.67 4.92
CA LEU A 248 4.85 -13.16 6.03
C LEU A 248 6.30 -12.66 5.86
N ASP A 249 6.86 -12.03 6.88
CA ASP A 249 8.22 -11.44 6.85
C ASP A 249 8.47 -10.56 5.60
N GLY A 250 7.47 -9.75 5.22
CA GLY A 250 7.55 -8.88 4.03
C GLY A 250 7.42 -9.58 2.68
N LYS A 251 7.21 -10.90 2.64
CA LYS A 251 7.05 -11.67 1.39
C LYS A 251 5.60 -12.11 1.20
N ALA A 252 5.10 -11.94 -0.02
CA ALA A 252 3.84 -12.56 -0.43
C ALA A 252 4.01 -14.08 -0.47
N ILE A 253 3.11 -14.80 0.19
CA ILE A 253 3.08 -16.25 0.20
C ILE A 253 1.71 -16.78 -0.24
N THR A 254 1.72 -17.96 -0.84
CA THR A 254 0.53 -18.67 -1.34
C THR A 254 -0.16 -19.46 -0.22
N PRO A 255 -1.42 -19.88 -0.43
CA PRO A 255 -2.13 -20.77 0.49
C PRO A 255 -1.38 -22.08 0.79
N ARG A 256 -0.73 -22.67 -0.23
CA ARG A 256 0.06 -23.90 -0.08
C ARG A 256 1.30 -23.67 0.78
N GLN A 257 2.04 -22.60 0.53
CA GLN A 257 3.21 -22.26 1.36
C GLN A 257 2.85 -22.01 2.82
N LEU A 258 1.71 -21.35 3.10
CA LEU A 258 1.23 -21.21 4.47
C LEU A 258 0.85 -22.56 5.08
N HIS A 259 0.17 -23.41 4.30
CA HIS A 259 -0.25 -24.73 4.75
C HIS A 259 0.95 -25.56 5.18
N ASP A 260 1.94 -25.72 4.29
CA ASP A 260 3.12 -26.55 4.52
C ASP A 260 3.95 -26.03 5.72
N PHE A 261 4.02 -24.71 5.87
CA PHE A 261 4.68 -24.08 7.02
C PHE A 261 3.96 -24.36 8.35
N LEU A 262 2.63 -24.36 8.36
CA LEU A 262 1.85 -24.60 9.56
C LEU A 262 1.77 -26.09 9.91
N GLU A 263 1.63 -26.96 8.91
CA GLU A 263 1.54 -28.41 9.07
C GLU A 263 2.78 -28.99 9.77
N SER A 264 3.96 -28.37 9.61
CA SER A 264 5.18 -28.80 10.29
C SER A 264 5.14 -28.63 11.81
N SER A 265 4.20 -27.85 12.35
CA SER A 265 4.14 -27.49 13.77
C SER A 265 2.74 -27.54 14.38
N LEU A 266 1.70 -27.77 13.57
CA LEU A 266 0.31 -27.83 13.97
C LEU A 266 -0.38 -29.04 13.39
N ASP A 267 -1.26 -29.63 14.19
CA ASP A 267 -2.20 -30.65 13.75
C ASP A 267 -3.55 -29.99 13.46
N PHE A 268 -3.89 -29.86 12.17
CA PHE A 268 -5.14 -29.26 11.73
C PHE A 268 -6.37 -30.06 12.19
N GLU A 269 -6.26 -31.38 12.44
CA GLU A 269 -7.39 -32.23 12.84
C GLU A 269 -7.98 -31.84 14.21
N LYS A 270 -7.17 -31.21 15.07
CA LYS A 270 -7.62 -30.69 16.37
C LYS A 270 -8.67 -29.59 16.23
N TYR A 271 -8.74 -28.93 15.09
CA TYR A 271 -9.59 -27.77 14.87
C TYR A 271 -10.81 -28.10 14.02
N SER A 272 -11.97 -27.66 14.49
CA SER A 272 -13.24 -27.83 13.77
C SER A 272 -13.44 -26.83 12.63
N SER A 273 -12.69 -25.73 12.65
CA SER A 273 -12.72 -24.66 11.65
C SER A 273 -11.49 -23.77 11.81
N ILE A 274 -11.26 -22.93 10.81
CA ILE A 274 -10.19 -21.93 10.80
C ILE A 274 -10.81 -20.55 10.55
N ARG A 275 -10.27 -19.50 11.19
CA ARG A 275 -10.59 -18.10 10.87
C ARG A 275 -9.33 -17.36 10.47
N MET A 276 -9.38 -16.76 9.30
CA MET A 276 -8.33 -15.91 8.78
C MET A 276 -8.68 -14.45 9.06
N LEU A 277 -8.01 -13.83 10.03
CA LEU A 277 -8.11 -12.40 10.34
C LEU A 277 -7.09 -11.64 9.48
N CYS A 278 -7.30 -11.67 8.16
CA CYS A 278 -6.47 -10.99 7.17
C CYS A 278 -7.35 -10.37 6.07
N CYS A 279 -6.96 -9.19 5.58
CA CYS A 279 -7.72 -8.37 4.62
C CYS A 279 -7.90 -9.09 3.28
N CYS A 280 -9.01 -8.86 2.57
CA CYS A 280 -9.23 -9.37 1.21
C CYS A 280 -9.16 -10.90 1.08
N SER A 281 -9.15 -11.64 2.21
CA SER A 281 -8.95 -13.09 2.24
C SER A 281 -10.09 -13.87 1.61
N ALA A 282 -11.22 -13.20 1.32
CA ALA A 282 -12.40 -13.77 0.68
C ALA A 282 -12.89 -13.03 -0.58
N ASP A 283 -12.14 -12.04 -1.11
CA ASP A 283 -12.61 -11.10 -2.15
C ASP A 283 -13.03 -11.75 -3.47
N THR A 284 -12.49 -12.93 -3.77
CA THR A 284 -12.81 -13.70 -4.97
C THR A 284 -13.39 -15.07 -4.61
N GLU A 285 -13.97 -15.76 -5.60
CA GLU A 285 -14.37 -17.17 -5.42
C GLU A 285 -13.15 -18.07 -5.23
N ASN A 286 -12.09 -17.83 -6.01
CA ASN A 286 -10.76 -18.42 -5.86
C ASN A 286 -9.88 -17.63 -4.87
N SER A 287 -10.41 -17.35 -3.69
CA SER A 287 -9.72 -16.55 -2.67
C SER A 287 -8.75 -17.37 -1.82
N PHE A 288 -7.93 -16.68 -1.01
CA PHE A 288 -7.00 -17.33 -0.09
C PHE A 288 -7.75 -18.28 0.85
N ALA A 289 -8.84 -17.82 1.46
CA ALA A 289 -9.64 -18.61 2.39
C ALA A 289 -10.27 -19.83 1.72
N SER A 290 -10.68 -19.70 0.45
CA SER A 290 -11.22 -20.82 -0.35
C SER A 290 -10.16 -21.90 -0.59
N ALA A 291 -8.99 -21.50 -1.12
CA ALA A 291 -7.89 -22.42 -1.38
C ALA A 291 -7.36 -23.07 -0.09
N PHE A 292 -7.27 -22.31 1.00
CA PHE A 292 -6.83 -22.81 2.29
C PHE A 292 -7.84 -23.79 2.92
N SER A 293 -9.14 -23.62 2.64
CA SER A 293 -10.18 -24.57 3.04
C SER A 293 -10.01 -25.92 2.35
N SER A 294 -9.71 -25.91 1.06
CA SER A 294 -9.42 -27.13 0.29
C SER A 294 -8.14 -27.82 0.76
N LEU A 295 -7.08 -27.07 1.07
CA LEU A 295 -5.80 -27.63 1.53
C LEU A 295 -5.91 -28.28 2.92
N THR A 296 -6.55 -27.59 3.87
CA THR A 296 -6.67 -28.07 5.26
C THR A 296 -7.81 -29.06 5.46
N ASN A 297 -8.69 -29.24 4.47
CA ASN A 297 -9.96 -29.96 4.60
C ASN A 297 -10.81 -29.47 5.79
N LYS A 298 -10.71 -28.19 6.16
CA LYS A 298 -11.48 -27.56 7.23
C LYS A 298 -12.34 -26.40 6.69
N PRO A 299 -13.50 -26.12 7.30
CA PRO A 299 -14.23 -24.89 7.02
C PRO A 299 -13.39 -23.66 7.39
N VAL A 300 -13.20 -22.73 6.45
CA VAL A 300 -12.43 -21.50 6.65
C VAL A 300 -13.33 -20.28 6.58
N LYS A 301 -13.21 -19.38 7.56
CA LYS A 301 -13.81 -18.05 7.52
C LYS A 301 -12.76 -17.01 7.11
N GLY A 302 -13.00 -16.32 6.00
CA GLY A 302 -12.26 -15.14 5.57
C GLY A 302 -13.13 -13.88 5.59
N PHE A 303 -12.59 -12.77 5.08
CA PHE A 303 -13.26 -11.47 5.05
C PHE A 303 -13.17 -10.83 3.67
N LEU A 304 -14.29 -10.26 3.22
CA LEU A 304 -14.33 -9.39 2.05
C LEU A 304 -13.86 -7.99 2.46
N GLY A 305 -12.89 -7.42 1.74
CA GLY A 305 -12.26 -6.14 2.02
C GLY A 305 -11.40 -6.15 3.30
N THR A 306 -11.19 -4.97 3.86
CA THR A 306 -10.31 -4.77 5.02
C THR A 306 -10.84 -5.42 6.29
N VAL A 307 -9.99 -6.07 7.08
CA VAL A 307 -10.32 -6.49 8.44
C VAL A 307 -9.22 -6.01 9.38
N SER A 308 -9.61 -5.45 10.53
CA SER A 308 -8.68 -5.06 11.58
C SER A 308 -8.93 -5.89 12.81
N ALA A 309 -7.86 -6.50 13.33
CA ALA A 309 -7.88 -7.21 14.59
C ALA A 309 -6.54 -7.05 15.30
N GLU A 310 -6.58 -7.02 16.62
CA GLU A 310 -5.39 -6.83 17.43
C GLU A 310 -5.41 -7.67 18.71
N LEU A 311 -4.29 -8.33 19.01
CA LEU A 311 -4.09 -9.05 20.26
C LEU A 311 -3.86 -8.07 21.42
N THR A 312 -4.50 -8.33 22.56
CA THR A 312 -4.55 -7.44 23.74
C THR A 312 -3.89 -8.13 24.95
N PRO A 313 -3.10 -7.39 25.77
CA PRO A 313 -2.82 -5.95 25.69
C PRO A 313 -1.92 -5.57 24.52
N THR A 314 -2.07 -4.34 24.05
CA THR A 314 -1.30 -3.79 22.92
C THR A 314 0.11 -3.37 23.37
N SER A 315 0.23 -2.90 24.60
CA SER A 315 1.50 -2.70 25.31
C SER A 315 1.98 -4.03 25.88
N ARG A 316 2.70 -4.80 25.07
CA ARG A 316 3.30 -6.08 25.49
C ARG A 316 4.74 -6.21 25.03
N LYS A 317 5.52 -7.02 25.74
CA LYS A 317 6.92 -7.27 25.37
C LYS A 317 7.00 -7.92 24.00
N SER A 318 8.05 -7.59 23.24
CA SER A 318 8.33 -8.29 21.98
C SER A 318 8.55 -9.77 22.25
N VAL A 319 7.92 -10.62 21.45
CA VAL A 319 8.02 -12.09 21.54
C VAL A 319 8.88 -12.58 20.37
N ALA A 320 9.78 -13.53 20.65
CA ALA A 320 10.59 -14.16 19.62
C ALA A 320 9.72 -14.95 18.62
N ILE A 321 10.18 -15.05 17.37
CA ILE A 321 9.51 -15.88 16.37
C ILE A 321 9.56 -17.36 16.82
N GLY A 322 8.43 -18.05 16.70
CA GLY A 322 8.21 -19.41 17.18
C GLY A 322 7.83 -19.49 18.66
N ALA A 323 7.94 -18.39 19.43
CA ALA A 323 7.63 -18.40 20.85
C ALA A 323 6.15 -18.09 21.14
N ARG A 324 5.70 -18.61 22.28
CA ARG A 324 4.35 -18.35 22.81
C ARG A 324 4.29 -16.98 23.47
N ASP A 325 3.27 -16.21 23.11
CA ASP A 325 2.92 -14.93 23.69
C ASP A 325 1.97 -15.14 24.88
N ILE A 326 2.52 -15.11 26.09
CA ILE A 326 1.77 -15.34 27.33
C ILE A 326 0.91 -14.13 27.76
N GLU A 327 1.21 -12.95 27.22
CA GLU A 327 0.49 -11.71 27.52
C GLU A 327 -0.76 -11.55 26.65
N ALA A 328 -0.73 -12.07 25.41
CA ALA A 328 -1.85 -12.08 24.48
C ALA A 328 -3.01 -12.99 24.95
N LYS A 329 -3.92 -12.42 25.76
CA LYS A 329 -5.08 -13.14 26.34
C LYS A 329 -6.40 -12.87 25.62
N LYS A 330 -6.47 -11.80 24.83
CA LYS A 330 -7.69 -11.41 24.11
C LYS A 330 -7.35 -10.92 22.70
N ILE A 331 -8.34 -10.94 21.83
CA ILE A 331 -8.31 -10.31 20.50
C ILE A 331 -9.46 -9.29 20.42
N ASP A 332 -9.12 -8.06 20.05
CA ASP A 332 -10.07 -7.04 19.66
C ASP A 332 -10.28 -7.12 18.16
N ILE A 333 -11.50 -7.43 17.74
CA ILE A 333 -11.88 -7.47 16.32
C ILE A 333 -12.77 -6.27 16.10
N PHE A 334 -12.31 -5.30 15.32
CA PHE A 334 -13.03 -4.08 15.07
C PHE A 334 -14.26 -4.39 14.19
N LYS A 335 -15.45 -4.09 14.70
CA LYS A 335 -16.73 -4.42 14.08
C LYS A 335 -17.58 -3.18 14.00
N ASN A 336 -17.92 -2.78 12.79
CA ASN A 336 -18.71 -1.58 12.56
C ASN A 336 -20.18 -1.78 12.99
N ARG A 337 -20.48 -1.53 14.28
CA ARG A 337 -21.82 -1.73 14.87
C ARG A 337 -22.53 -0.44 15.29
N GLY A 338 -22.00 0.75 14.95
CA GLY A 338 -22.60 2.06 15.28
C GLY A 338 -23.37 2.72 14.12
N ILE A 339 -23.77 4.00 14.28
CA ILE A 339 -24.35 4.85 13.22
C ILE A 339 -23.41 4.98 12.01
N VAL A 340 -22.10 4.88 12.25
CA VAL A 340 -21.02 4.81 11.25
C VAL A 340 -20.98 3.44 10.52
N GLY A 341 -21.65 2.43 11.09
CA GLY A 341 -21.95 1.08 10.58
C GLY A 341 -22.67 1.05 9.23
N LEU A 342 -23.51 2.05 8.97
CA LEU A 342 -24.21 2.18 7.69
C LEU A 342 -23.27 2.60 6.56
N PHE A 343 -22.15 3.27 6.88
CA PHE A 343 -21.33 3.99 5.91
C PHE A 343 -20.02 3.26 5.56
N PHE A 344 -19.45 2.47 6.47
CA PHE A 344 -18.21 1.71 6.22
C PHE A 344 -18.44 0.20 6.32
N LYS A 345 -18.76 -0.50 5.23
CA LYS A 345 -18.97 -1.96 5.28
C LYS A 345 -17.64 -2.75 5.32
N VAL A 346 -16.86 -2.58 6.39
CA VAL A 346 -15.52 -3.16 6.61
C VAL A 346 -15.60 -4.62 7.08
N TYR A 347 -16.63 -5.01 7.84
CA TYR A 347 -16.71 -6.37 8.39
C TYR A 347 -17.68 -7.27 7.61
N ARG A 348 -17.19 -7.95 6.58
CA ARG A 348 -17.99 -8.87 5.74
C ARG A 348 -17.40 -10.29 5.76
N PRO A 349 -17.73 -11.12 6.74
CA PRO A 349 -17.21 -12.48 6.80
C PRO A 349 -17.83 -13.36 5.71
N LYS A 350 -17.01 -14.14 5.02
CA LYS A 350 -17.45 -15.20 4.10
C LYS A 350 -16.88 -16.53 4.57
N LYS A 351 -17.69 -17.59 4.47
CA LYS A 351 -17.31 -18.94 4.88
C LYS A 351 -17.12 -19.78 3.63
N PHE A 352 -16.06 -20.57 3.63
CA PHE A 352 -15.75 -21.58 2.63
C PHE A 352 -15.76 -22.92 3.33
N ASP A 353 -16.45 -23.88 2.74
CA ASP A 353 -16.47 -25.26 3.19
C ASP A 353 -15.64 -26.09 2.22
N PRO A 354 -14.92 -27.12 2.70
CA PRO A 354 -14.09 -27.95 1.83
C PRO A 354 -14.98 -28.65 0.79
N ILE A 355 -14.50 -28.71 -0.45
CA ILE A 355 -15.19 -29.43 -1.53
C ILE A 355 -15.15 -30.92 -1.16
N ARG A 356 -16.32 -31.51 -0.89
CA ARG A 356 -16.42 -32.96 -0.73
C ARG A 356 -16.03 -33.60 -2.06
N GLN A 357 -14.91 -34.31 -2.09
CA GLN A 357 -14.66 -35.26 -3.17
C GLN A 357 -15.70 -36.37 -3.00
N THR A 358 -16.69 -36.38 -3.89
CA THR A 358 -17.66 -37.48 -4.06
C THR A 358 -17.01 -38.65 -4.75
#